data_AF-K5WIQ7-F1
#
_entry.id   AF-K5WIQ7-F1
#
_cell.length_a   1.000
_cell.length_b   1.000
_cell.length_c   1.000
_cell.angle_alpha   90.00
_cell.angle_beta   90.00
_cell.angle_gamma   90.00
#
_symmetry.space_group_name_H-M   'P 1'
#
loop_
_entity.id
_entity.type
_entity.pdbx_description
1 polymer ?
#
loop_
_entity_poly.entity_id
_entity_poly.type
_entity_poly.pdbx_seq_one_letter_code
_entity_poly.pdbx_strand_id
1 'polypeptide(L)'
;ANSAFAHLNTKQCAIFHTIVDAAMHKRQLLAFIDGKAGQGKTFLINAFCDYLCTQKVIVLPTATSGYAAQLYSGSRTTHSTFKV
;
A
#
# COMPACT_ATOMS: atom_id res chain seq x y z
N ALA A 1 -11.45 10.77 -7.90
CA ALA A 1 -10.35 10.49 -8.84
C ALA A 1 -9.04 10.51 -8.07
N ASN A 2 -8.17 9.52 -8.25
CA ASN A 2 -6.97 9.28 -7.43
C ASN A 2 -5.98 10.46 -7.45
N SER A 3 -6.19 11.45 -6.57
CA SER A 3 -5.37 12.66 -6.43
C SER A 3 -3.92 12.35 -6.02
N ALA A 4 -3.67 11.15 -5.48
CA ALA A 4 -2.35 10.70 -5.09
C ALA A 4 -1.37 10.55 -6.27
N PHE A 5 -1.87 10.17 -7.46
CA PHE A 5 -1.02 9.95 -8.64
C PHE A 5 -0.24 11.19 -9.07
N ALA A 6 -0.85 12.37 -8.95
CA ALA A 6 -0.22 13.63 -9.33
C ALA A 6 1.00 14.00 -8.46
N HIS A 7 1.14 13.36 -7.29
CA HIS A 7 2.17 13.67 -6.30
C HIS A 7 3.24 12.59 -6.17
N LEU A 8 3.16 11.49 -6.95
CA LEU A 8 4.18 10.45 -6.94
C LEU A 8 5.42 10.91 -7.70
N ASN A 9 6.59 10.79 -7.08
CA ASN A 9 7.85 10.95 -7.81
C ASN A 9 8.11 9.76 -8.75
N THR A 10 9.08 9.88 -9.66
CA THR A 10 9.38 8.86 -10.67
C THR A 10 9.61 7.46 -10.09
N LYS A 11 10.30 7.34 -8.96
CA LYS A 11 10.57 6.04 -8.31
C LYS A 11 9.30 5.45 -7.70
N GLN A 12 8.55 6.26 -6.97
CA GLN A 12 7.27 5.86 -6.40
C GLN A 12 6.28 5.46 -7.49
N CYS A 13 6.25 6.17 -8.61
CA CYS A 13 5.40 5.85 -9.77
C CYS A 13 5.76 4.48 -10.38
N ALA A 14 7.06 4.18 -10.55
CA ALA A 14 7.50 2.88 -11.05
C ALA A 14 7.10 1.73 -10.11
N ILE A 15 7.32 1.90 -8.80
CA ILE A 15 6.90 0.92 -7.78
C ILE A 15 5.38 0.78 -7.81
N PHE A 16 4.67 1.91 -7.96
CA PHE A 16 3.22 1.96 -7.97
C PHE A 16 2.66 1.09 -9.09
N HIS A 17 3.10 1.36 -10.32
CA HIS A 17 2.67 0.61 -11.50
C HIS A 17 3.01 -0.87 -11.40
N THR A 18 4.20 -1.22 -10.90
CA THR A 18 4.62 -2.63 -10.77
C THR A 18 3.67 -3.42 -9.86
N ILE A 19 3.32 -2.88 -8.69
CA ILE A 19 2.47 -3.58 -7.73
C ILE A 19 1.01 -3.62 -8.21
N VAL A 20 0.50 -2.51 -8.73
CA VAL A 20 -0.87 -2.45 -9.24
C VAL A 20 -1.04 -3.36 -10.45
N ASP A 21 -0.10 -3.38 -11.38
CA ASP A 21 -0.14 -4.26 -12.54
C ASP A 21 -0.19 -5.74 -12.13
N ALA A 22 0.66 -6.15 -11.18
CA ALA A 22 0.63 -7.50 -10.65
C ALA A 22 -0.72 -7.84 -9.99
N ALA A 23 -1.24 -6.94 -9.15
CA ALA A 23 -2.52 -7.14 -8.46
C ALA A 23 -3.71 -7.24 -9.44
N MET A 24 -3.79 -6.34 -10.42
CA MET A 24 -4.88 -6.30 -11.40
C MET A 24 -4.89 -7.53 -12.30
N HIS A 25 -3.71 -8.08 -12.62
CA HIS A 25 -3.58 -9.29 -13.44
C HIS A 25 -3.49 -10.58 -12.61
N LYS A 26 -3.73 -10.50 -11.29
CA LYS A 26 -3.67 -11.65 -10.36
C LYS A 26 -2.36 -12.43 -10.44
N ARG A 27 -1.25 -11.74 -10.72
CA ARG A 27 0.09 -12.32 -10.73
C ARG A 27 0.63 -12.37 -9.30
N GLN A 28 1.30 -13.47 -8.96
CA GLN A 28 1.97 -13.59 -7.67
C GLN A 28 3.13 -12.59 -7.62
N LEU A 29 3.19 -11.79 -6.55
CA LEU A 29 4.26 -10.84 -6.30
C LEU A 29 4.55 -10.80 -4.81
N LEU A 30 5.81 -11.06 -4.45
CA LEU A 30 6.36 -10.78 -3.12
C LEU A 30 7.40 -9.69 -3.28
N ALA A 31 7.19 -8.55 -2.64
CA ALA A 31 8.05 -7.39 -2.78
C ALA A 31 8.35 -6.76 -1.42
N PHE A 32 9.52 -6.14 -1.31
CA PHE A 32 9.92 -5.32 -0.18
C PHE A 32 10.20 -3.90 -0.67
N ILE A 33 9.55 -2.91 -0.06
CA ILE A 33 9.75 -1.50 -0.38
C ILE A 33 10.55 -0.87 0.75
N ASP A 34 11.80 -0.56 0.47
CA ASP A 34 12.64 0.21 1.39
C ASP A 34 12.75 1.68 0.96
N GLY A 35 12.92 2.55 1.94
CA GLY A 35 13.13 3.97 1.73
C GLY A 35 13.52 4.64 3.03
N LYS A 36 14.36 5.68 2.95
CA LYS A 36 14.76 6.45 4.14
C LYS A 36 13.56 7.18 4.77
N ALA A 37 13.75 7.71 5.98
CA ALA A 37 12.78 8.63 6.58
C ALA A 37 12.47 9.79 5.60
N GLY A 38 11.20 10.22 5.55
CA GLY A 38 10.77 11.32 4.68
C GLY A 38 10.54 10.96 3.20
N GLN A 39 10.76 9.72 2.75
CA GLN A 39 10.55 9.34 1.34
C GLN A 39 9.09 8.96 0.98
N GLY A 40 8.12 9.29 1.83
CA GLY A 40 6.70 9.09 1.52
C GLY A 40 6.26 7.62 1.42
N LYS A 41 6.88 6.68 2.15
CA LYS A 41 6.46 5.27 2.18
C LYS A 41 4.99 5.12 2.60
N THR A 42 4.58 5.84 3.65
CA THR A 42 3.20 5.85 4.13
C THR A 42 2.24 6.37 3.05
N PHE A 43 2.62 7.45 2.36
CA PHE A 43 1.84 8.00 1.25
C PHE A 43 1.67 6.98 0.12
N LEU A 44 2.75 6.30 -0.26
CA LEU A 44 2.72 5.28 -1.31
C LEU A 44 1.83 4.08 -0.92
N ILE A 45 1.89 3.62 0.32
CA ILE A 45 1.03 2.52 0.82
C ILE A 45 -0.45 2.93 0.81
N ASN A 46 -0.78 4.16 1.24
CA ASN A 46 -2.15 4.66 1.17
C ASN A 46 -2.64 4.77 -0.28
N ALA A 47 -1.79 5.25 -1.19
CA ALA A 47 -2.12 5.31 -2.61
C ALA A 47 -2.45 3.92 -3.20
N PHE A 48 -1.74 2.86 -2.78
CA PHE A 48 -2.08 1.49 -3.16
C PHE A 48 -3.45 1.07 -2.68
N CYS A 49 -3.71 1.27 -1.39
CA CYS A 49 -4.97 0.87 -0.77
C CYS A 49 -6.13 1.58 -1.44
N ASP A 50 -6.04 2.90 -1.60
CA ASP A 50 -7.09 3.71 -2.21
C ASP A 50 -7.36 3.26 -3.66
N TYR A 51 -6.31 3.15 -4.48
CA TYR A 51 -6.45 2.75 -5.87
C TYR A 51 -7.06 1.36 -6.00
N LEU A 52 -6.48 0.35 -5.35
CA LEU A 52 -6.92 -1.03 -5.48
C LEU A 52 -8.35 -1.23 -4.93
N CYS A 53 -8.70 -0.58 -3.84
CA CYS A 53 -10.08 -0.57 -3.34
C CYS A 53 -11.06 0.05 -4.34
N THR A 54 -10.69 1.14 -5.03
CA THR A 54 -11.53 1.72 -6.11
C THR A 54 -11.71 0.77 -7.29
N GLN A 55 -10.71 -0.09 -7.54
CA GLN A 55 -10.78 -1.15 -8.56
C GLN A 55 -11.50 -2.42 -8.04
N LYS A 56 -12.12 -2.37 -6.85
CA LYS A 56 -12.81 -3.50 -6.21
C LYS A 56 -11.90 -4.70 -5.92
N VAL A 57 -10.59 -4.45 -5.79
CA VAL A 57 -9.63 -5.45 -5.31
C VAL A 57 -9.63 -5.45 -3.78
N ILE A 58 -9.63 -6.64 -3.17
CA ILE A 58 -9.56 -6.77 -1.71
C ILE A 58 -8.12 -6.48 -1.28
N VAL A 59 -7.95 -5.46 -0.43
CA VAL A 59 -6.67 -5.09 0.16
C VAL A 59 -6.77 -5.30 1.68
N LEU A 60 -5.76 -5.95 2.26
CA LEU A 60 -5.64 -6.18 3.70
C LEU A 60 -4.38 -5.49 4.23
N PRO A 61 -4.39 -4.17 4.44
CA PRO A 61 -3.25 -3.48 5.01
C PRO A 61 -3.10 -3.90 6.47
N THR A 62 -1.88 -4.32 6.86
CA THR A 62 -1.56 -4.65 8.25
C THR A 62 -0.26 -4.00 8.68
N ALA A 63 -0.14 -3.76 9.98
CA ALA A 63 1.08 -3.23 10.57
C ALA A 63 1.52 -4.04 11.79
N THR A 64 2.80 -4.00 12.14
CA THR A 64 3.34 -4.73 13.29
C THR A 64 3.02 -4.06 14.63
N SER A 65 2.85 -2.74 14.64
CA SER A 65 2.48 -1.97 15.85
C SER A 65 1.09 -1.32 15.72
N GLY A 66 0.43 -1.10 16.85
CA GLY A 66 -0.87 -0.43 16.89
C GLY A 66 -0.82 0.99 16.33
N TYR A 67 0.21 1.76 16.69
CA TYR A 67 0.39 3.11 16.18
C TYR A 67 0.61 3.15 14.66
N ALA A 68 1.38 2.20 14.12
CA ALA A 68 1.56 2.10 12.67
C ALA A 68 0.27 1.73 11.94
N ALA A 69 -0.60 0.91 12.54
CA ALA A 69 -1.91 0.60 11.96
C ALA A 69 -2.80 1.86 11.86
N GLN A 70 -2.69 2.79 12.81
CA GLN A 70 -3.47 4.04 12.75
C GLN A 70 -3.10 4.93 11.56
N LEU A 71 -1.93 4.73 10.93
CA LEU A 71 -1.50 5.51 9.75
C LEU A 71 -2.19 5.08 8.44
N TYR A 72 -2.86 3.93 8.43
CA TYR A 72 -3.49 3.35 7.25
C TYR A 72 -4.98 3.13 7.53
N SER A 73 -5.84 3.76 6.73
CA SER A 73 -7.29 3.68 6.90
C SER A 73 -7.78 2.23 6.79
N GLY A 74 -8.62 1.81 7.74
CA GLY A 74 -9.17 0.44 7.79
C GLY A 74 -8.16 -0.66 8.12
N SER A 75 -6.91 -0.32 8.46
CA SER A 75 -5.89 -1.31 8.80
C SER A 75 -5.99 -1.78 10.26
N ARG A 76 -5.37 -2.92 10.53
CA ARG A 76 -5.27 -3.53 11.85
C ARG A 76 -3.86 -4.06 12.07
N THR A 77 -3.53 -4.43 13.31
CA THR A 77 -2.27 -5.12 13.56
C THR A 77 -2.24 -6.48 12.84
N THR A 78 -1.06 -6.95 12.45
CA THR A 78 -0.90 -8.29 11.86
C THR A 78 -1.45 -9.36 12.79
N HIS A 79 -1.15 -9.26 14.11
CA HIS A 79 -1.67 -10.16 15.16
C HIS A 79 -3.20 -10.22 15.17
N SER A 80 -3.90 -9.08 15.09
CA SER A 80 -5.37 -9.07 15.11
C SER A 80 -6.00 -9.47 13.77
N THR A 81 -5.33 -9.18 12.65
CA THR A 81 -5.81 -9.53 11.31
C THR A 81 -5.74 -11.03 11.06
N PHE A 82 -4.61 -11.65 11.40
CA PHE A 82 -4.33 -13.05 11.09
C PHE A 82 -4.51 -13.99 12.29
N LYS A 83 -4.81 -13.45 13.48
CA LYS A 83 -4.97 -14.23 14.73
C LYS A 83 -3.72 -15.06 15.06
N VAL A 84 -2.56 -14.41 15.02
CA VAL A 84 -1.22 -14.97 15.27
C VAL A 84 -0.57 -14.30 16.46
#